data_AF-A0A7R6WMU1-F1
#
_entry.id   AF-A0A7R6WMU1-F1
#
_cell.length_a   1.000
_cell.length_b   1.000
_cell.length_c   1.000
_cell.angle_alpha   90.00
_cell.angle_beta   90.00
_cell.angle_gamma   90.00
#
_symmetry.space_group_name_H-M   'P 1'
#
loop_
_entity.id
_entity.type
_entity.pdbx_description
1 polymer ?
#
loop_
_entity_poly.entity_id
_entity_poly.type
_entity_poly.pdbx_seq_one_letter_code
_entity_poly.pdbx_strand_id
1 'polypeptide(L)'
;MLAPRAEETANYELPISLETTPEPPVRIRKRDRDRAKRIQLAGGPQPSLRERAVAFAREKSEVRTRELTGIGIPRCYLARICDEGLLIKVGYGIYRATDREGG
;
A
#
# COMPACT_ATOMS: atom_id res chain seq x y z
N MET A 1 -15.12 7.19 66.27
CA MET A 1 -15.83 8.32 65.62
C MET A 1 -14.93 8.89 64.55
N LEU A 2 -15.41 8.93 63.31
CA LEU A 2 -14.71 9.36 62.10
C LEU A 2 -14.35 10.85 62.13
N ALA A 3 -13.15 11.20 61.69
CA ALA A 3 -12.82 12.53 61.18
C ALA A 3 -12.29 12.37 59.74
N PRO A 4 -12.82 13.13 58.77
CA PRO A 4 -12.63 12.87 57.34
C PRO A 4 -11.20 13.19 56.89
N ARG A 5 -10.60 12.24 56.16
CA ARG A 5 -9.36 12.43 55.40
C ARG A 5 -9.68 13.44 54.30
N ALA A 6 -9.15 14.65 54.40
CA ALA A 6 -9.23 15.64 53.34
C ALA A 6 -8.65 15.02 52.06
N GLU A 7 -9.51 14.81 51.07
CA GLU A 7 -9.13 14.44 49.73
C GLU A 7 -8.52 15.68 49.08
N GLU A 8 -7.20 15.82 49.22
CA GLU A 8 -6.44 16.76 48.39
C GLU A 8 -6.25 16.10 47.01
N THR A 9 -7.35 15.98 46.27
CA THR A 9 -7.32 15.72 44.84
C THR A 9 -6.85 17.01 44.19
N ALA A 10 -5.53 17.15 44.11
CA ALA A 10 -4.88 18.21 43.36
C ALA A 10 -5.24 18.06 41.88
N ASN A 11 -6.40 18.59 41.50
CA ASN A 11 -6.79 18.86 40.14
C ASN A 11 -5.90 19.99 39.61
N TYR A 12 -4.68 19.66 39.23
CA TYR A 12 -3.94 20.46 38.28
C TYR A 12 -4.58 20.23 36.92
N GLU A 13 -5.71 20.89 36.67
CA GLU A 13 -6.13 21.15 35.30
C GLU A 13 -5.05 22.01 34.66
N LEU A 14 -4.24 21.40 33.80
CA LEU A 14 -3.40 22.13 32.87
C LEU A 14 -4.27 22.44 31.65
N PRO A 15 -4.79 23.66 31.47
CA PRO A 15 -5.42 24.05 30.20
C PRO A 15 -4.31 24.35 29.19
N ILE A 16 -3.41 23.38 28.96
CA ILE A 16 -2.48 23.48 27.84
C ILE A 16 -3.31 23.01 26.65
N SER A 17 -3.88 23.97 25.93
CA SER A 17 -4.33 23.74 24.57
C SER A 17 -3.17 23.09 23.81
N LEU A 18 -3.31 21.82 23.45
CA LEU A 18 -2.42 21.14 22.51
C LEU A 18 -2.69 21.76 21.14
N GLU A 19 -2.20 22.99 20.93
CA GLU A 19 -2.01 23.56 19.62
C GLU A 19 -1.16 22.55 18.85
N THR A 20 -1.82 21.78 17.98
CA THR A 20 -1.18 20.85 17.06
C THR A 20 -0.20 21.68 16.26
N THR A 21 1.08 21.67 16.65
CA THR A 21 2.10 22.40 15.93
C THR A 21 1.99 21.94 14.48
N PRO A 22 1.79 22.83 13.50
CA PRO A 22 1.77 22.42 12.11
C PRO A 22 3.11 21.73 11.86
N GLU A 23 3.06 20.45 11.48
CA GLU A 23 4.26 19.67 11.20
C GLU A 23 5.14 20.51 10.27
N PRO A 24 6.40 20.79 10.65
CA PRO A 24 7.27 21.60 9.82
C PRO A 24 7.34 20.92 8.45
N PRO A 25 7.20 21.65 7.33
CA PRO A 25 7.27 21.05 6.02
C PRO A 25 8.61 20.33 5.93
N VAL A 26 8.57 19.00 5.86
CA VAL A 26 9.76 18.18 5.78
C VAL A 26 10.53 18.69 4.58
N ARG A 27 11.65 19.39 4.81
CA ARG A 27 12.45 19.97 3.73
C ARG A 27 13.04 18.81 2.96
N ILE A 28 12.35 18.41 1.89
CA ILE A 28 12.73 17.30 1.03
C ILE A 28 14.13 17.57 0.52
N ARG A 29 15.06 16.65 0.83
CA ARG A 29 16.44 16.73 0.36
C ARG A 29 16.43 16.82 -1.16
N LYS A 30 17.33 17.62 -1.73
CA LYS A 30 17.45 17.81 -3.19
C LYS A 30 17.42 16.47 -3.95
N ARG A 31 18.12 15.46 -3.41
CA ARG A 31 18.17 14.10 -3.96
C ARG A 31 16.78 13.44 -4.07
N ASP A 32 15.94 13.54 -3.04
CA ASP A 32 14.62 12.92 -3.04
C ASP A 32 13.66 13.64 -3.99
N ARG A 33 13.80 14.97 -4.10
CA ARG A 33 13.09 15.78 -5.09
C ARG A 33 13.48 15.39 -6.52
N ASP A 34 14.77 15.23 -6.80
CA ASP A 34 15.25 14.82 -8.11
C ASP A 34 14.87 13.37 -8.44
N ARG A 35 14.77 12.50 -7.42
CA ARG A 35 14.24 11.13 -7.56
C ARG A 35 12.75 11.15 -7.91
N ALA A 36 11.95 11.92 -7.19
CA ALA A 36 10.52 12.07 -7.46
C ALA A 36 10.26 12.68 -8.85
N LYS A 37 11.04 13.71 -9.23
CA LYS A 37 10.99 14.30 -10.58
C LYS A 37 11.31 13.28 -11.67
N ARG A 38 12.32 12.43 -11.46
CA ARG A 38 12.64 11.34 -12.41
C ARG A 38 11.51 10.32 -12.54
N ILE A 39 10.91 9.95 -11.41
CA ILE A 39 9.77 9.02 -11.39
C ILE A 39 8.57 9.64 -12.12
N GLN A 40 8.26 10.91 -11.88
CA GLN A 40 7.20 11.63 -12.60
C GLN A 40 7.47 11.74 -14.10
N LEU A 41 8.70 12.09 -14.49
CA LEU A 41 9.10 12.18 -15.90
C LEU A 41 9.00 10.82 -16.62
N ALA A 42 9.26 9.71 -15.89
CA ALA A 42 9.14 8.35 -16.40
C ALA A 42 7.69 7.82 -16.46
N GLY A 43 6.68 8.66 -16.17
CA GLY A 43 5.27 8.27 -16.18
C GLY A 43 4.77 7.66 -14.86
N GLY A 44 5.54 7.76 -13.78
CA GLY A 44 5.19 7.28 -12.45
C GLY A 44 6.11 6.18 -11.92
N PRO A 45 5.81 5.64 -10.72
CA PRO A 45 6.54 4.50 -10.16
C PRO A 45 6.52 3.33 -11.13
N GLN A 46 7.63 2.61 -11.27
CA GLN A 46 7.65 1.40 -12.09
C GLN A 46 6.63 0.41 -11.51
N PRO A 47 5.73 -0.15 -12.35
CA PRO A 47 4.73 -1.07 -11.87
C PRO A 47 5.42 -2.29 -11.28
N SER A 48 5.01 -2.63 -10.06
CA SER A 48 5.50 -3.80 -9.35
C SER A 48 5.11 -5.08 -10.10
N LEU A 49 5.78 -6.21 -9.80
CA LEU A 49 5.48 -7.50 -10.45
C LEU A 49 3.99 -7.88 -10.34
N ARG A 50 3.34 -7.54 -9.20
CA ARG A 50 1.90 -7.72 -9.00
C ARG A 50 1.07 -6.89 -9.98
N GLU A 51 1.37 -5.60 -10.11
CA GLU A 51 0.62 -4.67 -10.96
C GLU A 51 0.80 -5.02 -12.43
N ARG A 52 2.00 -5.45 -12.82
CA ARG A 52 2.27 -5.95 -14.18
C ARG A 52 1.46 -7.22 -14.47
N ALA A 53 1.39 -8.16 -13.53
CA ALA A 53 0.60 -9.38 -13.68
C ALA A 53 -0.89 -9.08 -13.84
N VAL A 54 -1.42 -8.19 -12.99
CA VAL A 54 -2.84 -7.81 -12.99
C VAL A 54 -3.19 -7.03 -14.25
N ALA A 55 -2.38 -6.04 -14.64
CA ALA A 55 -2.61 -5.27 -15.85
C ALA A 55 -2.65 -6.17 -17.09
N PHE A 56 -1.70 -7.11 -17.20
CA PHE A 56 -1.67 -8.07 -18.29
C PHE A 56 -2.87 -9.02 -18.27
N ALA A 57 -3.31 -9.46 -17.09
CA ALA A 57 -4.50 -10.28 -16.95
C ALA A 57 -5.82 -9.54 -17.21
N ARG A 58 -5.86 -8.22 -16.98
CA ARG A 58 -6.99 -7.37 -17.35
C ARG A 58 -7.06 -7.15 -18.86
N GLU A 59 -5.93 -6.94 -19.52
CA GLU A 59 -5.86 -6.77 -20.97
C GLU A 59 -6.31 -8.02 -21.74
N LYS A 60 -5.91 -9.21 -21.27
CA LYS A 60 -6.18 -10.49 -21.97
C LYS A 60 -7.36 -11.28 -21.43
N SER A 61 -8.01 -10.84 -20.35
CA SER A 61 -9.08 -11.52 -19.61
C SER A 61 -8.69 -12.88 -18.99
N GLU A 62 -8.11 -13.79 -19.77
CA GLU A 62 -7.55 -15.07 -19.31
C GLU A 62 -6.11 -15.21 -19.76
N VAL A 63 -5.23 -15.59 -18.84
CA VAL A 63 -3.80 -15.64 -19.07
C VAL A 63 -3.21 -16.96 -18.65
N ARG A 64 -2.41 -17.53 -19.56
CA ARG A 64 -1.64 -18.74 -19.27
C ARG A 64 -0.36 -18.42 -18.52
N THR A 65 0.09 -19.37 -17.70
CA THR A 65 1.38 -19.31 -16.99
C THR A 65 2.54 -18.96 -17.92
N ARG A 66 2.55 -19.52 -19.14
CA ARG A 66 3.60 -19.26 -20.15
C ARG A 66 3.66 -17.79 -20.56
N GLU A 67 2.53 -17.12 -20.66
CA GLU A 67 2.47 -15.71 -21.05
C GLU A 67 2.94 -14.80 -19.92
N LEU A 68 2.53 -15.11 -18.69
CA LEU A 68 3.00 -14.41 -17.48
C LEU A 68 4.52 -14.55 -17.32
N THR A 69 5.06 -15.76 -17.54
CA THR A 69 6.51 -15.97 -17.53
C THR A 69 7.21 -15.25 -18.68
N GLY A 70 6.58 -15.15 -19.86
CA GLY A 70 7.10 -14.39 -21.00
C GLY A 70 7.27 -12.89 -20.72
N ILE A 71 6.40 -12.30 -19.89
CA ILE A 71 6.52 -10.90 -19.44
C ILE A 71 7.45 -10.72 -18.22
N GLY A 72 8.08 -11.80 -17.77
CA GLY A 72 9.04 -11.80 -16.67
C GLY A 72 8.45 -12.07 -15.28
N ILE A 73 7.24 -12.62 -15.18
CA ILE A 73 6.63 -13.01 -13.90
C ILE A 73 6.92 -14.49 -13.60
N PRO A 74 7.69 -14.80 -12.54
CA PRO A 74 8.02 -16.17 -12.18
C PRO A 74 6.78 -16.95 -11.74
N ARG A 75 6.73 -18.25 -12.05
CA ARG A 75 5.62 -19.15 -11.68
C ARG A 75 5.36 -19.19 -10.17
N CYS A 76 6.40 -19.14 -9.34
CA CYS A 76 6.26 -19.12 -7.87
C CYS A 76 5.54 -17.86 -7.36
N TYR A 77 5.60 -16.76 -8.11
CA TYR A 77 4.97 -15.50 -7.75
C TYR A 77 3.47 -15.49 -8.04
N LEU A 78 2.99 -16.34 -8.96
CA LEU A 78 1.57 -16.43 -9.29
C LEU A 78 0.73 -16.93 -8.12
N ALA A 79 1.27 -17.88 -7.33
CA ALA A 79 0.62 -18.34 -6.11
C ALA A 79 0.43 -17.18 -5.13
N ARG A 80 1.46 -16.36 -4.91
CA ARG A 80 1.38 -15.17 -4.03
C ARG A 80 0.36 -14.15 -4.52
N ILE A 81 0.30 -13.90 -5.82
CA ILE A 81 -0.67 -12.96 -6.41
C ILE A 81 -2.11 -13.52 -6.28
N CYS A 82 -2.26 -14.85 -6.34
CA CYS A 82 -3.52 -15.51 -6.01
C CYS A 82 -3.88 -15.42 -4.52
N ASP A 83 -2.91 -15.60 -3.62
CA ASP A 83 -3.10 -15.49 -2.17
C ASP A 83 -3.52 -14.07 -1.77
N GLU A 84 -2.97 -13.05 -2.45
CA GLU A 84 -3.36 -11.63 -2.30
C GLU A 84 -4.76 -11.34 -2.88
N GLY A 85 -5.37 -12.30 -3.60
CA GLY A 85 -6.69 -12.12 -4.22
C GLY A 85 -6.69 -11.16 -5.41
N LEU A 86 -5.55 -11.07 -6.13
CA LEU A 86 -5.37 -10.25 -7.33
C LEU A 86 -5.51 -11.05 -8.64
N LEU A 87 -5.24 -12.35 -8.58
CA LEU A 87 -5.53 -13.31 -9.66
C LEU A 87 -6.34 -14.48 -9.13
N ILE A 88 -7.23 -15.03 -9.96
CA ILE A 88 -7.96 -16.26 -9.67
C ILE A 88 -7.48 -17.33 -10.63
N LYS A 89 -7.15 -18.51 -10.11
CA LYS A 89 -6.83 -19.68 -10.92
C LYS A 89 -8.12 -20.30 -11.43
N VAL A 90 -8.41 -20.14 -12.72
CA VAL A 90 -9.62 -20.65 -13.37
C VAL A 90 -9.44 -22.12 -13.80
N GLY A 91 -8.20 -22.51 -14.13
CA GLY A 91 -7.91 -23.86 -14.60
C GLY A 91 -6.43 -24.21 -14.45
N TYR A 92 -6.02 -25.36 -15.01
CA TYR A 92 -4.63 -25.79 -14.95
C TYR A 92 -3.73 -24.82 -15.71
N GLY A 93 -2.98 -23.99 -14.97
CA GLY A 93 -2.07 -23.00 -15.52
C GLY A 93 -2.75 -21.80 -16.17
N ILE A 94 -4.05 -21.60 -15.96
CA ILE A 94 -4.87 -20.49 -16.46
C ILE A 94 -5.29 -19.61 -15.28
N TYR A 95 -5.05 -18.31 -15.41
CA TYR A 95 -5.34 -17.29 -14.41
C TYR A 95 -6.16 -16.17 -15.01
N ARG A 96 -7.00 -15.55 -14.19
CA ARG A 96 -7.84 -14.40 -14.56
C ARG A 96 -7.64 -13.29 -13.54
N ALA A 97 -7.66 -12.04 -13.99
CA ALA A 97 -7.68 -10.89 -13.07
C ALA A 97 -8.98 -10.91 -12.27
N THR A 98 -8.89 -10.63 -10.97
CA THR A 98 -10.10 -10.42 -10.18
C THR A 98 -10.63 -9.02 -10.49
N ASP A 99 -11.95 -8.93 -10.58
CA ASP A 99 -12.66 -7.68 -10.80
C ASP A 99 -12.80 -6.87 -9.51
N ARG A 100 -11.81 -6.95 -8.61
CA ARG A 100 -11.61 -5.91 -7.61
C ARG A 100 -11.14 -4.66 -8.36
N GLU A 101 -12.09 -3.97 -8.98
CA GLU A 101 -12.07 -2.52 -8.96
C GLU A 101 -11.88 -2.11 -7.51
N GLY A 102 -10.82 -1.34 -7.24
CA GLY A 102 -10.63 -0.76 -5.92
C GLY A 102 -11.87 0.06 -5.58
N GLY A 103 -12.47 -0.21 -4.42
CA GLY A 103 -13.39 0.73 -3.79
C GLY A 103 -12.67 2.00 -3.34
#